data_AF-A0A1Y3BL54-F1
#
_entry.id   AF-A0A1Y3BL54-F1
#
_cell.length_a   1.000
_cell.length_b   1.000
_cell.length_c   1.000
_cell.angle_alpha   90.00
_cell.angle_beta   90.00
_cell.angle_gamma   90.00
#
_symmetry.space_group_name_H-M   'P 1'
#
loop_
_entity.id
_entity.type
_entity.pdbx_description
1 polymer ?
#
loop_
_entity_poly.entity_id
_entity_poly.type
_entity_poly.pdbx_seq_one_letter_code
_entity_poly.pdbx_strand_id
1 'polypeptide(L)'
;MKQYVYMKLWKEIKTSEHNFILSLRFDRIMDILREGKRMQRMSEYDNFFIITMDLHMYDLNEFQHIEPLPNITALSVVSAQGQEINLGTEDELFARGVGIGIGNDFY
;
A
#
# COMPACT_ATOMS: atom_id res chain seq x y z
N MET A 1 7.54 -3.79 -20.57
CA MET A 1 8.93 -3.34 -20.31
C MET A 1 9.29 -3.32 -18.82
N LYS A 2 8.43 -2.83 -17.91
CA LYS A 2 8.72 -2.74 -16.45
C LYS A 2 8.98 -4.09 -15.76
N GLN A 3 8.25 -5.14 -16.15
CA GLN A 3 8.36 -6.48 -15.58
C GLN A 3 9.77 -7.08 -15.66
N TYR A 4 10.47 -6.88 -16.78
CA TYR A 4 11.84 -7.39 -16.98
C TYR A 4 12.85 -6.74 -16.03
N VAL A 5 12.60 -5.51 -15.58
CA VAL A 5 13.50 -4.79 -14.66
C VAL A 5 13.45 -5.41 -13.27
N TYR A 6 12.25 -5.71 -12.75
CA TYR A 6 12.09 -6.30 -11.41
C TYR A 6 12.58 -7.73 -11.33
N MET A 7 12.35 -8.54 -12.37
CA MET A 7 12.90 -9.90 -12.43
C MET A 7 14.44 -9.90 -12.34
N LYS A 8 15.11 -8.98 -13.04
CA LYS A 8 16.58 -8.87 -12.99
C LYS A 8 17.05 -8.48 -11.58
N LEU A 9 16.38 -7.51 -10.95
CA LEU A 9 16.68 -7.08 -9.59
C LEU A 9 16.57 -8.25 -8.59
N TRP A 10 15.48 -9.02 -8.67
CA TRP A 10 15.28 -10.20 -7.81
C TRP A 10 16.37 -11.27 -7.98
N LYS A 11 16.91 -11.44 -9.19
CA LYS A 11 18.00 -12.38 -9.47
C LYS A 11 19.36 -11.91 -8.95
N GLU A 12 19.58 -10.60 -8.84
CA GLU A 12 20.84 -10.03 -8.36
C GLU A 12 20.96 -10.06 -6.84
N ILE A 13 19.83 -10.13 -6.13
CA ILE A 13 19.77 -10.25 -4.67
C ILE A 13 20.23 -11.66 -4.25
N LYS A 14 21.18 -11.74 -3.32
CA LYS A 14 21.65 -13.01 -2.76
C LYS A 14 20.53 -13.72 -2.00
N THR A 15 20.52 -15.04 -2.05
CA THR A 15 19.52 -15.87 -1.35
C THR A 15 19.51 -15.68 0.17
N SER A 16 20.65 -15.29 0.75
CA SER A 16 20.82 -14.99 2.17
C SER A 16 20.17 -13.69 2.64
N GLU A 17 19.81 -12.80 1.72
CA GLU A 17 19.13 -11.56 2.07
C GLU A 17 17.65 -11.82 2.22
N HIS A 18 17.13 -11.53 3.40
CA HIS A 18 15.73 -11.76 3.76
C HIS A 18 15.02 -10.48 4.21
N ASN A 19 15.75 -9.38 4.42
CA ASN A 19 15.17 -8.12 4.88
C ASN A 19 15.15 -7.10 3.74
N PHE A 20 13.96 -6.73 3.29
CA PHE A 20 13.74 -5.85 2.15
C PHE A 20 13.08 -4.55 2.60
N ILE A 21 13.68 -3.42 2.22
CA ILE A 21 13.08 -2.10 2.41
C ILE A 21 12.62 -1.61 1.05
N LEU A 22 11.31 -1.42 0.88
CA LEU A 22 10.68 -1.00 -0.36
C LEU A 22 10.35 0.50 -0.29
N SER A 23 11.16 1.31 -0.97
CA SER A 23 10.92 2.75 -1.19
C SER A 23 10.61 2.98 -2.66
N LEU A 24 9.34 2.85 -3.01
CA LEU A 24 8.85 3.04 -4.38
C LEU A 24 7.54 3.82 -4.33
N ARG A 25 7.16 4.36 -5.49
CA ARG A 25 5.83 4.95 -5.66
C ARG A 25 4.74 3.90 -5.40
N PHE A 26 3.59 4.37 -4.92
CA PHE A 26 2.39 3.56 -4.64
C PHE A 26 2.05 2.58 -5.77
N ASP A 27 2.08 3.05 -7.03
CA ASP A 27 1.75 2.25 -8.22
C ASP A 27 2.76 1.14 -8.57
N ARG A 28 3.85 0.98 -7.79
CA ARG A 28 4.95 0.04 -8.06
C ARG A 28 5.18 -1.00 -6.99
N ILE A 29 4.70 -0.78 -5.78
CA ILE A 29 4.89 -1.72 -4.68
C ILE A 29 4.22 -3.05 -5.01
N MET A 30 2.99 -3.03 -5.52
CA MET A 30 2.30 -4.26 -5.91
C MET A 30 3.00 -4.97 -7.06
N ASP A 31 3.55 -4.23 -8.04
CA ASP A 31 4.31 -4.82 -9.15
C ASP A 31 5.54 -5.59 -8.67
N ILE A 32 6.33 -5.00 -7.76
CA ILE A 32 7.55 -5.65 -7.25
C ILE A 32 7.25 -6.83 -6.33
N LEU A 33 6.19 -6.74 -5.52
CA LEU A 33 5.72 -7.82 -4.65
C LEU A 33 5.21 -9.02 -5.46
N ARG A 34 4.40 -8.78 -6.51
CA ARG A 34 3.94 -9.84 -7.42
C ARG A 34 5.09 -10.53 -8.14
N GLU A 35 6.10 -9.79 -8.58
CA GLU A 35 7.30 -10.39 -9.16
C GLU A 35 8.11 -11.17 -8.12
N GLY A 36 8.20 -10.68 -6.88
CA GLY A 36 8.82 -11.42 -5.77
C GLY A 36 8.14 -12.77 -5.51
N LYS A 37 6.80 -12.80 -5.56
CA LYS A 37 5.99 -14.03 -5.50
C LYS A 37 6.35 -15.00 -6.62
N ARG A 38 6.42 -14.52 -7.88
CA ARG A 38 6.77 -15.35 -9.04
C ARG A 38 8.18 -15.93 -8.96
N MET A 39 9.10 -15.20 -8.33
CA MET A 39 10.50 -15.57 -8.16
C MET A 39 10.77 -16.40 -6.90
N GLN A 40 9.73 -16.79 -6.15
CA GLN A 40 9.83 -17.53 -4.89
C GLN A 40 10.70 -16.82 -3.83
N ARG A 41 10.64 -15.47 -3.78
CA ARG A 41 11.31 -14.62 -2.78
C ARG A 41 10.32 -14.10 -1.73
N MET A 42 9.28 -14.87 -1.45
CA MET A 42 8.25 -14.60 -0.44
C MET A 42 8.07 -15.86 0.40
N SER A 43 8.96 -16.03 1.37
CA SER A 43 8.92 -17.10 2.35
C SER A 43 8.65 -16.56 3.76
N GLU A 44 8.49 -17.45 4.73
CA GLU A 44 8.34 -17.12 6.16
C GLU A 44 9.54 -16.36 6.76
N TYR A 45 10.70 -16.44 6.11
CA TYR A 45 11.90 -15.73 6.52
C TYR A 45 12.00 -14.34 5.89
N ASP A 46 11.28 -14.08 4.80
CA ASP A 46 11.39 -12.85 4.04
C ASP A 46 10.52 -11.74 4.65
N ASN A 47 11.19 -10.70 5.13
CA ASN A 47 10.61 -9.52 5.75
C ASN A 47 10.61 -8.35 4.77
N PHE A 48 9.43 -7.81 4.48
CA PHE A 48 9.22 -6.66 3.62
C PHE A 48 8.75 -5.47 4.44
N PHE A 49 9.54 -4.40 4.45
CA PHE A 49 9.16 -3.13 5.04
C PHE A 49 8.89 -2.10 3.94
N ILE A 50 7.63 -1.70 3.77
CA ILE A 50 7.23 -0.71 2.77
C ILE A 50 7.28 0.68 3.39
N ILE A 51 8.11 1.56 2.83
CA ILE A 51 8.17 2.97 3.21
C ILE A 51 7.00 3.70 2.55
N THR A 52 5.82 3.55 3.13
CA THR A 52 4.58 4.21 2.71
C THR A 52 3.76 4.56 3.93
N MET A 53 2.95 5.62 3.79
CA MET A 53 1.97 6.06 4.78
C MET A 53 0.53 5.72 4.37
N ASP A 54 0.37 5.17 3.16
CA ASP A 54 -0.92 4.91 2.52
C ASP A 54 -1.22 3.40 2.47
N LEU A 55 -0.81 2.64 3.48
CA LEU A 55 -1.01 1.18 3.51
C LEU A 55 -2.47 0.77 3.25
N HIS A 56 -3.41 1.56 3.77
CA HIS A 56 -4.85 1.36 3.59
C HIS A 56 -5.32 1.37 2.12
N MET A 57 -4.52 1.91 1.19
CA MET A 57 -4.82 1.91 -0.24
C MET A 57 -4.34 0.66 -0.97
N TYR A 58 -3.53 -0.21 -0.34
CA TYR A 58 -3.03 -1.43 -0.96
C TYR A 58 -3.96 -2.61 -0.69
N ASP A 59 -4.35 -3.32 -1.76
CA ASP A 59 -5.04 -4.59 -1.64
C ASP A 59 -4.04 -5.73 -1.41
N LEU A 60 -3.79 -6.05 -0.13
CA LEU A 60 -2.86 -7.10 0.27
C LEU A 60 -3.49 -8.51 0.29
N ASN A 61 -4.77 -8.67 -0.07
CA ASN A 61 -5.46 -9.96 0.00
C ASN A 61 -4.76 -11.04 -0.86
N GLU A 62 -4.10 -10.64 -1.95
CA GLU A 62 -3.35 -11.54 -2.85
C GLU A 62 -2.10 -12.19 -2.21
N PHE A 63 -1.65 -11.65 -1.07
CA PHE A 63 -0.49 -12.13 -0.29
C PHE A 63 -0.89 -12.77 1.04
N GLN A 64 -2.13 -12.63 1.50
CA GLN A 64 -2.59 -13.18 2.78
C GLN A 64 -2.78 -14.70 2.78
N HIS A 65 -2.95 -15.30 1.60
CA HIS A 65 -3.25 -16.74 1.45
C HIS A 65 -2.12 -17.49 0.75
N ILE A 66 -0.93 -16.90 0.68
CA ILE A 66 0.20 -17.55 0.03
C ILE A 66 0.96 -18.40 1.05
N GLU A 67 1.35 -19.61 0.64
CA GLU A 67 2.23 -20.47 1.42
C GLU A 67 3.58 -20.60 0.70
N PRO A 68 4.72 -20.30 1.36
CA PRO A 68 4.85 -19.80 2.74
C PRO A 68 4.41 -18.33 2.89
N LEU A 69 3.89 -17.97 4.07
CA LEU A 69 3.40 -16.61 4.36
C LEU A 69 4.57 -15.63 4.54
N PRO A 70 4.65 -14.53 3.76
CA PRO A 70 5.67 -13.51 3.94
C PRO A 70 5.30 -12.50 5.03
N ASN A 71 6.30 -11.87 5.62
CA ASN A 71 6.09 -10.80 6.60
C ASN A 71 6.08 -9.45 5.87
N ILE A 72 4.91 -8.83 5.72
CA ILE A 72 4.79 -7.50 5.09
C ILE A 72 4.38 -6.48 6.16
N THR A 73 5.23 -5.47 6.36
CA THR A 73 5.05 -4.37 7.32
C THR A 73 5.06 -3.03 6.60
N ALA A 74 4.17 -2.13 6.99
CA ALA A 74 4.06 -0.78 6.45
C ALA A 74 3.35 0.14 7.45
N LEU A 75 3.29 1.44 7.17
CA LEU A 75 2.59 2.42 7.99
C LEU A 75 1.29 2.87 7.30
N SER A 76 0.24 3.12 8.08
CA SER A 76 -0.98 3.77 7.63
C SER A 76 -1.24 5.00 8.48
N VAL A 77 -1.47 6.15 7.83
CA VAL A 77 -1.99 7.36 8.53
C VAL A 77 -3.43 7.17 8.95
N VAL A 78 -4.20 6.46 8.13
CA VAL A 78 -5.61 6.18 8.40
C VAL A 78 -5.69 4.91 9.23
N SER A 79 -6.35 4.99 10.39
CA SER A 79 -6.65 3.83 11.23
C SER A 79 -7.71 2.96 10.54
N ALA A 80 -7.47 1.64 10.47
CA ALA A 80 -8.47 0.67 10.02
C ALA A 80 -9.50 0.32 11.11
N GLN A 81 -9.18 0.62 12.38
CA GLN A 81 -10.13 0.54 13.49
C GLN A 81 -10.99 1.80 13.37
N GLY A 82 -12.20 1.63 12.85
CA GLY A 82 -13.13 2.71 12.50
C GLY A 82 -13.30 3.73 13.62
N GLN A 83 -12.44 4.74 13.63
CA GLN A 83 -12.87 6.05 14.04
C GLN A 83 -13.79 6.50 12.92
N GLU A 84 -15.07 6.74 13.23
CA GLU A 84 -15.84 7.67 12.43
C GLU A 84 -14.93 8.88 12.21
N ILE A 85 -14.55 9.10 10.96
CA ILE A 85 -13.89 10.34 10.59
C ILE A 85 -15.01 11.36 10.73
N ASN A 86 -15.14 11.91 11.95
CA ASN A 86 -16.11 12.93 12.25
C ASN A 86 -15.59 14.18 11.54
N LEU A 87 -16.01 14.33 10.28
CA LEU A 87 -15.65 15.45 9.42
C LEU A 87 -16.21 16.78 9.97
N GLY A 88 -16.90 16.74 11.11
CA GLY A 88 -17.75 17.80 11.62
C GLY A 88 -19.14 17.67 10.99
N THR A 89 -20.15 18.21 11.66
CA THR A 89 -21.47 18.41 11.04
C THR A 89 -21.34 19.36 9.85
N GLU A 90 -22.29 19.34 8.91
CA GLU A 90 -22.29 20.25 7.75
C GLU A 90 -22.11 21.72 8.20
N ASP A 91 -22.73 22.11 9.32
CA ASP A 91 -22.59 23.44 9.93
C ASP A 91 -21.14 23.80 10.30
N GLU A 92 -20.35 22.86 10.83
CA GLU A 92 -18.93 23.07 11.18
C GLU A 92 -18.04 23.14 9.94
N LEU A 93 -18.39 22.41 8.88
CA LEU A 93 -17.69 22.46 7.59
C LEU A 93 -17.97 23.78 6.84
N PHE A 94 -19.21 24.29 6.91
CA PHE A 94 -19.58 25.60 6.39
C PHE A 94 -18.92 26.74 7.18
N ALA A 95 -18.85 26.65 8.51
CA ALA A 95 -18.16 27.64 9.35
C ALA A 95 -16.63 27.69 9.12
N ARG A 96 -16.03 26.57 8.71
CA ARG A 96 -14.60 26.45 8.36
C ARG A 96 -14.26 26.97 6.96
N GLY A 97 -15.24 27.45 6.19
CA GLY A 97 -15.01 28.12 4.91
C GLY A 97 -14.61 27.18 3.75
N VAL A 98 -14.81 25.87 3.89
CA VAL A 98 -14.52 24.86 2.83
C VAL A 98 -15.81 24.45 2.11
N GLY A 99 -16.73 25.38 1.91
CA GLY A 99 -17.92 25.17 1.10
C GLY A 99 -17.61 25.39 -0.38
N ILE A 100 -17.34 24.32 -1.13
CA ILE A 100 -17.41 24.38 -2.60
C ILE A 100 -18.89 24.49 -2.96
N GLY A 101 -19.32 25.70 -3.35
CA GLY A 101 -20.67 25.97 -3.82
C GLY A 101 -20.94 25.26 -5.15
N ILE A 102 -21.73 24.19 -5.09
CA ILE A 102 -22.48 23.70 -6.24
C ILE A 102 -23.91 24.23 -6.13
N GLY A 103 -24.15 25.37 -6.77
CA GLY A 103 -25.48 25.91 -6.97
C GLY A 103 -26.26 25.01 -7.93
N ASN A 104 -27.39 24.49 -7.48
CA ASN A 104 -28.41 23.91 -8.36
C ASN A 104 -29.54 24.95 -8.51
N ASP A 105 -29.46 25.72 -9.59
CA ASP A 105 -30.61 26.42 -10.16
C ASP A 105 -31.53 25.38 -10.82
N PHE A 106 -32.57 24.92 -10.13
CA PHE A 106 -33.81 24.39 -10.74
C PHE A 106 -34.93 24.42 -9.71
N TYR A 107 -35.78 25.45 -9.76
CA TYR A 107 -37.23 25.40 -10.01
C TYR A 107 -37.79 26.83 -10.01
#